data_AF-D2YAG6-F1
#
_entry.id   AF-D2YAG6-F1
#
_cell.length_a   1.000
_cell.length_b   1.000
_cell.length_c   1.000
_cell.angle_alpha   90.00
_cell.angle_beta   90.00
_cell.angle_gamma   90.00
#
_symmetry.space_group_name_H-M   'P 1'
#
loop_
_entity.id
_entity.type
_entity.pdbx_description
1 polymer ?
#
loop_
_entity_poly.entity_id
_entity_poly.type
_entity_poly.pdbx_seq_one_letter_code
_entity_poly.pdbx_strand_id
1 'polypeptide(L)'
;MQQSQFEALVKLLCEQPTLPQALELLKNSEDEAIAEAAQSLSGQFALAEVEGEQRIYHVTTEVDEQGEEQEYVEHIMNEGDDVVKFVAWFFEGFFDIKQKEIYQAAGKTYKQPKRS
;
A
#
# COMPACT_ATOMS: atom_id res chain seq x y z
N MET A 1 11.96 6.41 12.02
CA MET A 1 10.86 6.28 13.02
C MET A 1 11.18 5.38 14.22
N GLN A 2 10.68 5.67 15.44
CA GLN A 2 10.70 4.71 16.57
C GLN A 2 9.54 3.70 16.50
N GLN A 3 9.66 2.51 17.10
CA GLN A 3 8.63 1.46 17.03
C GLN A 3 7.23 1.92 17.48
N SER A 4 7.13 2.70 18.55
CA SER A 4 5.85 3.23 19.04
C SER A 4 5.19 4.22 18.08
N GLN A 5 6.00 5.02 17.37
CA GLN A 5 5.52 5.94 16.34
C GLN A 5 5.03 5.17 15.12
N PHE A 6 5.73 4.10 14.74
CA PHE A 6 5.32 3.21 13.66
C PHE A 6 3.98 2.54 13.95
N GLU A 7 3.81 1.98 15.15
CA GLU A 7 2.54 1.37 15.55
C GLU A 7 1.39 2.39 15.56
N ALA A 8 1.64 3.61 16.03
CA ALA A 8 0.63 4.67 16.02
C ALA A 8 0.25 5.08 14.59
N LEU A 9 1.23 5.23 13.70
CA LEU A 9 1.00 5.54 12.30
C LEU A 9 0.21 4.44 11.59
N VAL A 10 0.62 3.17 11.74
CA VAL A 10 -0.08 2.04 11.11
C VAL A 10 -1.54 1.96 11.58
N LYS A 11 -1.81 2.16 12.86
CA LYS A 11 -3.19 2.22 13.38
C LYS A 11 -3.98 3.36 12.76
N LEU A 12 -3.42 4.57 12.75
CA LEU A 12 -4.06 5.75 12.16
C LEU A 12 -4.40 5.55 10.68
N LEU A 13 -3.51 4.92 9.91
CA LEU A 13 -3.73 4.60 8.50
C LEU A 13 -4.85 3.57 8.33
N CYS A 14 -4.87 2.54 9.18
CA CYS A 14 -5.87 1.47 9.14
C CYS A 14 -7.27 1.92 9.62
N GLU A 15 -7.38 3.09 10.25
CA GLU A 15 -8.65 3.73 10.60
C GLU A 15 -9.25 4.51 9.42
N GLN A 16 -8.47 4.77 8.36
CA GLN A 16 -8.98 5.46 7.18
C GLN A 16 -9.94 4.53 6.41
N PRO A 17 -11.05 5.07 5.88
CA PRO A 17 -12.06 4.27 5.21
C PRO A 17 -11.64 3.81 3.81
N THR A 18 -10.64 4.46 3.19
CA THR A 18 -10.25 4.21 1.81
C THR A 18 -8.74 4.39 1.60
N LEU A 19 -8.19 3.71 0.59
CA LEU A 19 -6.79 3.83 0.19
C LEU A 19 -6.38 5.29 -0.10
N PRO A 20 -7.13 6.10 -0.89
CA PRO A 20 -6.72 7.47 -1.16
C PRO A 20 -6.56 8.33 0.11
N GLN A 21 -7.40 8.11 1.13
CA GLN A 21 -7.30 8.85 2.40
C GLN A 21 -6.07 8.42 3.21
N ALA A 22 -5.75 7.12 3.23
CA ALA A 22 -4.52 6.63 3.85
C ALA A 22 -3.27 7.13 3.11
N LEU A 23 -3.29 7.14 1.78
CA LEU A 23 -2.20 7.67 0.97
C LEU A 23 -1.96 9.16 1.24
N GLU A 24 -3.04 9.95 1.39
CA GLU A 24 -2.91 11.37 1.73
C GLU A 24 -2.26 11.58 3.10
N LEU A 25 -2.60 10.76 4.10
CA LEU A 25 -1.92 10.81 5.40
C LEU A 25 -0.43 10.44 5.29
N LEU A 26 -0.08 9.44 4.48
CA LEU A 26 1.31 9.05 4.25
C LEU A 26 2.12 10.19 3.60
N LYS A 27 1.54 10.89 2.62
CA LYS A 27 2.17 12.05 1.96
C LYS A 27 2.47 13.21 2.91
N ASN A 28 1.69 13.32 4.00
CA ASN A 28 1.83 14.33 5.03
C ASN A 28 2.53 13.79 6.29
N SER A 29 3.18 12.62 6.20
CA SER A 29 3.97 12.03 7.29
C SER A 29 5.13 12.93 7.69
N GLU A 30 5.41 13.02 8.99
CA GLU A 30 6.59 13.72 9.51
C GLU A 30 7.90 12.98 9.19
N ASP A 31 7.83 11.69 8.88
CA ASP A 31 8.97 10.91 8.39
C ASP A 31 9.11 11.13 6.88
N GLU A 32 10.17 11.85 6.50
CA GLU A 32 10.44 12.28 5.12
C GLU A 32 10.49 11.11 4.14
N ALA A 33 11.10 9.98 4.52
CA ALA A 33 11.19 8.81 3.66
C ALA A 33 9.80 8.23 3.33
N ILE A 34 8.88 8.24 4.30
CA ILE A 34 7.49 7.83 4.10
C ILE A 34 6.76 8.80 3.20
N ALA A 35 6.92 10.11 3.44
CA ALA A 35 6.28 11.14 2.65
C ALA A 35 6.74 11.08 1.18
N GLU A 36 8.04 10.96 0.94
CA GLU A 36 8.62 10.84 -0.41
C GLU A 36 8.13 9.60 -1.14
N ALA A 37 8.16 8.43 -0.50
CA ALA A 37 7.62 7.18 -1.05
C ALA A 37 6.14 7.33 -1.43
N ALA A 38 5.32 7.89 -0.53
CA ALA A 38 3.90 8.10 -0.78
C ALA A 38 3.62 9.15 -1.88
N GLN A 39 4.45 10.19 -1.98
CA GLN A 39 4.33 11.18 -3.05
C GLN A 39 4.59 10.55 -4.42
N SER A 40 5.58 9.63 -4.52
CA SER A 40 5.90 8.93 -5.77
C SER A 40 4.75 8.09 -6.31
N LEU A 41 3.85 7.62 -5.44
CA LEU A 41 2.67 6.83 -5.80
C LEU A 41 1.50 7.66 -6.35
N SER A 42 1.61 8.99 -6.38
CA SER A 42 0.54 9.87 -6.85
C SER A 42 0.25 9.64 -8.33
N GLY A 43 -1.01 9.29 -8.64
CA GLY A 43 -1.44 9.02 -10.02
C GLY A 43 -1.08 7.62 -10.52
N GLN A 44 -0.48 6.77 -9.68
CA GLN A 44 -0.11 5.39 -10.02
C GLN A 44 -1.15 4.36 -9.59
N PHE A 45 -2.39 4.76 -9.32
CA PHE A 45 -3.47 3.83 -8.95
C PHE A 45 -4.58 3.82 -9.98
N ALA A 46 -5.02 2.62 -10.34
CA ALA A 46 -6.13 2.39 -11.26
C ALA A 46 -7.23 1.55 -10.59
N LEU A 47 -8.49 1.86 -10.91
CA LEU A 47 -9.66 1.10 -10.50
C LEU A 47 -10.19 0.31 -11.72
N ALA A 48 -10.45 -0.99 -11.56
CA ALA A 48 -11.06 -1.80 -12.59
C ALA A 48 -12.06 -2.79 -12.01
N GLU A 49 -13.18 -3.01 -12.70
CA GLU A 49 -14.17 -4.02 -12.33
C GLU A 49 -13.78 -5.39 -12.89
N VAL A 50 -13.62 -6.38 -12.01
CA VAL A 50 -13.30 -7.77 -12.38
C VAL A 50 -14.24 -8.69 -11.62
N GLU A 51 -15.01 -9.50 -12.34
CA GLU A 51 -15.97 -10.46 -11.75
C GLU A 51 -16.99 -9.80 -10.79
N GLY A 52 -17.33 -8.53 -11.04
CA GLY A 52 -18.24 -7.74 -10.20
C GLY A 52 -17.60 -7.13 -8.95
N GLU A 53 -16.28 -7.27 -8.78
CA GLU A 53 -15.51 -6.61 -7.73
C GLU A 53 -14.75 -5.41 -8.30
N GLN A 54 -14.80 -4.27 -7.61
CA GLN A 54 -13.94 -3.12 -7.91
C GLN A 54 -12.54 -3.40 -7.35
N ARG A 55 -11.54 -3.60 -8.21
CA ARG A 55 -10.16 -3.89 -7.83
C ARG A 55 -9.30 -2.65 -8.00
N ILE A 56 -8.42 -2.41 -7.04
CA ILE A 56 -7.45 -1.31 -7.04
C ILE A 56 -6.07 -1.88 -7.37
N TYR A 57 -5.45 -1.33 -8.41
CA TYR A 57 -4.12 -1.71 -8.89
C TYR A 57 -3.14 -0.57 -8.72
N HIS A 58 -1.89 -0.91 -8.41
CA HIS A 58 -0.75 -0.02 -8.58
C HIS A 58 -0.16 -0.24 -9.98
N VAL A 59 0.13 0.86 -10.68
CA VAL A 59 0.61 0.86 -12.07
C VAL A 59 1.96 1.53 -12.11
N THR A 60 2.97 0.81 -12.58
CA THR A 60 4.32 1.35 -12.82
C THR A 60 4.71 1.19 -14.28
N THR A 61 5.47 2.15 -14.79
CA THR A 61 6.08 2.07 -16.12
C THR A 61 7.59 1.98 -15.95
N GLU A 62 8.18 0.91 -16.47
CA GLU A 62 9.62 0.72 -16.46
C GLU A 62 10.13 0.52 -17.89
N VAL A 63 11.32 1.03 -18.16
CA VAL A 63 12.00 0.80 -19.44
C VAL A 63 12.82 -0.47 -19.30
N ASP A 64 12.57 -1.45 -20.16
CA ASP A 64 13.30 -2.71 -20.13
C ASP A 64 14.71 -2.61 -20.73
N GLU A 65 15.44 -3.73 -20.74
CA GLU A 65 16.81 -3.79 -21.27
C GLU A 65 16.92 -3.49 -22.77
N GLN A 66 15.78 -3.48 -23.50
CA GLN A 66 15.70 -3.17 -24.92
C GLN A 66 15.31 -1.72 -25.18
N GLY A 67 15.02 -0.95 -24.12
CA GLY A 67 14.58 0.43 -24.24
C GLY A 67 13.07 0.58 -24.50
N GLU A 68 12.29 -0.49 -24.34
CA GLU A 68 10.84 -0.46 -24.51
C GLU A 68 10.16 -0.17 -23.16
N GLU A 69 9.19 0.76 -23.17
CA GLU A 69 8.36 1.03 -21.99
C GLU A 69 7.38 -0.13 -21.76
N GLN A 70 7.47 -0.76 -20.60
CA GLN A 70 6.55 -1.79 -20.14
C GLN A 70 5.74 -1.30 -18.94
N GLU A 71 4.45 -1.57 -18.98
CA GLU A 71 3.51 -1.28 -17.89
C GLU A 71 3.34 -2.52 -17.01
N TYR A 72 3.59 -2.37 -15.72
CA TYR A 72 3.39 -3.38 -14.71
C TYR A 72 2.19 -3.00 -13.85
N VAL A 73 1.30 -3.97 -13.64
CA VAL A 73 0.10 -3.81 -12.82
C VAL A 73 0.15 -4.79 -11.65
N GLU A 74 0.09 -4.26 -10.44
CA GLU A 74 0.03 -5.04 -9.21
C GLU A 74 -1.34 -4.86 -8.55
N HIS A 75 -2.02 -5.96 -8.21
CA HIS A 75 -3.27 -5.90 -7.47
C HIS A 75 -3.00 -5.64 -5.99
N ILE A 76 -3.53 -4.54 -5.46
CA ILE A 76 -3.27 -4.11 -4.08
C ILE A 76 -4.39 -4.56 -3.14
N MET A 77 -5.63 -4.22 -3.50
CA MET A 77 -6.83 -4.53 -2.72
C MET A 77 -8.09 -4.31 -3.55
N ASN A 78 -9.24 -4.77 -3.06
CA ASN A 78 -10.54 -4.42 -3.62
C ASN A 78 -11.10 -3.17 -2.93
N GLU A 79 -12.04 -2.48 -3.57
CA GLU A 79 -12.81 -1.43 -2.91
C GLU A 79 -13.61 -2.01 -1.75
N GLY A 80 -13.61 -1.33 -0.61
CA GLY A 80 -14.25 -1.80 0.62
C GLY A 80 -13.44 -2.84 1.41
N ASP A 81 -12.30 -3.31 0.89
CA ASP A 81 -11.36 -4.08 1.69
C ASP A 81 -10.77 -3.21 2.83
N ASP A 82 -10.28 -3.90 3.85
CA ASP A 82 -9.53 -3.27 4.93
C ASP A 82 -8.23 -2.63 4.40
N VAL A 83 -8.05 -1.34 4.69
CA VAL A 83 -6.89 -0.52 4.30
C VAL A 83 -5.57 -1.11 4.80
N VAL A 84 -5.58 -2.01 5.79
CA VAL A 84 -4.39 -2.77 6.21
C VAL A 84 -3.71 -3.51 5.06
N LYS A 85 -4.44 -3.90 3.99
CA LYS A 85 -3.83 -4.51 2.81
C LYS A 85 -2.90 -3.54 2.07
N PHE A 86 -3.39 -2.33 1.80
CA PHE A 86 -2.59 -1.26 1.21
C PHE A 86 -1.42 -0.86 2.11
N VAL A 87 -1.67 -0.68 3.41
CA VAL A 87 -0.62 -0.31 4.37
C VAL A 87 0.45 -1.40 4.44
N ALA A 88 0.06 -2.68 4.42
CA ALA A 88 0.99 -3.80 4.39
C ALA A 88 1.83 -3.83 3.11
N TRP A 89 1.19 -3.68 1.95
CA TRP A 89 1.88 -3.60 0.65
C TRP A 89 2.87 -2.44 0.60
N PHE A 90 2.47 -1.25 1.04
CA PHE A 90 3.32 -0.05 1.05
C PHE A 90 4.58 -0.24 1.91
N PHE A 91 4.42 -0.67 3.15
CA PHE A 91 5.56 -0.81 4.05
C PHE A 91 6.46 -2.01 3.72
N GLU A 92 5.92 -3.07 3.13
CA GLU A 92 6.74 -4.17 2.62
C GLU A 92 7.55 -3.75 1.39
N GLY A 93 6.90 -3.13 0.39
CA GLY A 93 7.55 -2.76 -0.87
C GLY A 93 8.58 -1.64 -0.73
N PHE A 94 8.32 -0.63 0.09
CA PHE A 94 9.19 0.55 0.20
C PHE A 94 10.15 0.52 1.39
N PHE A 95 9.88 -0.29 2.42
CA PHE A 95 10.63 -0.30 3.67
C PHE A 95 11.06 -1.69 4.15
N ASP A 96 10.76 -2.75 3.39
CA ASP A 96 11.09 -4.15 3.72
C ASP A 96 10.57 -4.59 5.11
N ILE A 97 9.45 -3.98 5.54
CA ILE A 97 8.78 -4.37 6.78
C ILE A 97 7.80 -5.49 6.46
N LYS A 98 7.93 -6.63 7.15
CA LYS A 98 7.10 -7.80 6.86
C LYS A 98 5.63 -7.49 7.12
N GLN A 99 4.74 -7.92 6.22
CA GLN A 99 3.30 -7.74 6.39
C GLN A 99 2.79 -8.19 7.77
N LYS A 100 3.32 -9.30 8.31
CA LYS A 100 2.95 -9.78 9.64
C LYS A 100 3.15 -8.71 10.73
N GLU A 101 4.24 -7.96 10.68
CA GLU A 101 4.56 -6.91 11.64
C GLU A 101 3.60 -5.72 11.50
N ILE A 102 3.25 -5.36 10.27
CA ILE A 102 2.27 -4.30 9.98
C ILE A 102 0.88 -4.68 10.50
N TYR A 103 0.42 -5.91 10.25
CA TYR A 103 -0.86 -6.39 10.78
C TYR A 103 -0.87 -6.42 12.31
N GLN A 104 0.22 -6.87 12.94
CA GLN A 104 0.34 -6.84 14.39
C GLN A 104 0.29 -5.41 14.95
N ALA A 105 1.00 -4.47 14.31
CA ALA A 105 0.97 -3.06 14.65
C ALA A 105 -0.45 -2.47 14.51
N ALA A 106 -1.21 -2.87 13.49
CA ALA A 106 -2.61 -2.50 13.30
C ALA A 106 -3.57 -3.14 14.33
N GLY A 107 -3.10 -4.07 15.18
CA GLY A 107 -3.96 -4.87 16.06
C GLY A 107 -4.85 -5.87 15.31
N LYS A 108 -4.46 -6.25 14.08
CA LYS A 108 -5.22 -7.13 13.19
C LYS A 108 -4.54 -8.48 13.05
N THR A 109 -5.32 -9.51 12.73
CA THR A 109 -4.78 -10.85 12.49
C THR A 109 -4.32 -10.97 11.04
N TYR A 110 -3.02 -11.22 10.84
CA TYR A 110 -2.50 -11.53 9.51
C TYR A 110 -2.99 -12.90 9.05
N LYS A 111 -3.67 -12.94 7.90
CA LYS A 111 -3.98 -14.18 7.19
C LYS A 111 -3.09 -14.24 5.98
N GLN A 112 -2.10 -15.13 6.03
CA GLN A 112 -1.23 -15.36 4.89
C GLN A 112 -2.08 -15.76 3.66
N PRO A 113 -1.88 -15.11 2.50
CA PRO A 113 -2.54 -15.53 1.27
C PRO A 113 -2.22 -17.00 1.01
N LYS A 114 -3.23 -17.79 0.65
CA LYS A 114 -2.97 -19.16 0.20
C LYS A 114 -2.10 -19.06 -1.05
N ARG A 115 -0.94 -19.71 -1.04
CA ARG A 115 -0.14 -19.92 -2.27
C ARG A 115 -1.01 -20.76 -3.20
N SER A 116 -1.58 -20.13 -4.22
CA SER A 116 -2.21 -20.79 -5.36
C SER A 116 -1.15 -21.19 -6.38
#